data_AF-A0A836JNP0-F1
#
_entry.id   AF-A0A836JNP0-F1
#
_cell.length_a   1.000
_cell.length_b   1.000
_cell.length_c   1.000
_cell.angle_alpha   90.00
_cell.angle_beta   90.00
_cell.angle_gamma   90.00
#
_symmetry.space_group_name_H-M   'P 1'
#
loop_
_entity.id
_entity.type
_entity.pdbx_description
1 polymer ?
#
loop_
_entity_poly.entity_id
_entity_poly.type
_entity_poly.pdbx_seq_one_letter_code
_entity_poly.pdbx_strand_id
1 'polypeptide(L)'
;MSIFVPNKVYLRGILLHYFIQKKSAAEAHRILVQTYGDNALSDTTCRDWFRRFKNNDFELEDKERSGAPKKFQDKELEQLLDEDPSQTLSELGKILQVDESTVSKRLKGLGMIQKQGHWVPHVAKPVKTYLETLKWEVLPHPPYSPDIAPSDFHLFRSMAHGLAQKWIDSWIASKDMSFFRRGIHVLPERWEKVVSSDGQYFK
;
A
#
# COMPACT_ATOMS: atom_id res chain seq x y z
N MET A 1 -32.97 6.77 -6.97
CA MET A 1 -32.41 7.72 -5.99
C MET A 1 -31.37 6.96 -5.19
N SER A 2 -30.12 7.43 -5.14
CA SER A 2 -29.09 6.81 -4.30
C SER A 2 -29.46 7.02 -2.84
N ILE A 3 -29.58 5.94 -2.07
CA ILE A 3 -29.80 6.00 -0.62
C ILE A 3 -28.42 6.26 -0.01
N PHE A 4 -28.21 7.45 0.54
CA PHE A 4 -26.97 7.79 1.24
C PHE A 4 -26.80 6.88 2.47
N VAL A 5 -25.71 6.12 2.51
CA VAL A 5 -25.35 5.27 3.65
C VAL A 5 -24.24 5.97 4.44
N PRO A 6 -24.51 6.43 5.68
CA PRO A 6 -23.52 7.16 6.45
C PRO A 6 -22.40 6.23 6.93
N ASN A 7 -21.15 6.67 6.78
CA ASN A 7 -20.01 5.97 7.38
C ASN A 7 -19.84 6.34 8.87
N LYS A 8 -19.01 5.58 9.60
CA LYS A 8 -18.82 5.77 11.06
C LYS A 8 -18.25 7.15 11.41
N VAL A 9 -17.30 7.66 10.63
CA VAL A 9 -16.67 8.97 10.87
C VAL A 9 -17.69 10.10 10.70
N TYR A 10 -18.53 10.01 9.67
CA TYR A 10 -19.63 10.94 9.43
C TYR A 10 -20.61 10.98 10.61
N LEU A 11 -21.04 9.82 11.12
CA LEU A 11 -21.94 9.75 12.28
C LEU A 11 -21.29 10.31 13.57
N ARG A 12 -19.98 10.12 13.76
CA ARG A 12 -19.23 10.72 14.88
C ARG A 12 -19.14 12.24 14.76
N GLY A 13 -19.03 12.77 13.54
CA GLY A 13 -19.10 14.21 13.28
C GLY A 13 -20.46 14.80 13.65
N ILE A 14 -21.55 14.09 13.36
CA ILE A 14 -22.90 14.49 13.81
C ILE A 14 -23.01 14.47 15.34
N LEU A 15 -22.45 13.46 16.01
CA LEU A 15 -22.41 13.43 17.47
C LEU A 15 -21.65 14.62 18.05
N LEU A 16 -20.53 15.02 17.45
CA LEU A 16 -19.78 16.21 17.86
C LEU A 16 -20.62 17.49 17.69
N HIS A 17 -21.34 17.61 16.58
CA HIS A 17 -22.26 18.73 16.37
C HIS A 17 -23.34 18.81 17.45
N TYR A 18 -23.98 17.68 17.79
CA TYR A 18 -24.98 17.65 18.87
C TYR A 18 -24.38 17.92 20.26
N PHE A 19 -23.13 17.51 20.50
CA PHE A 19 -22.41 17.85 21.71
C PHE A 19 -22.18 19.37 21.84
N ILE A 20 -21.79 20.04 20.75
CA ILE A 20 -21.62 21.51 20.71
C ILE A 20 -22.96 22.21 20.97
N GLN A 21 -24.06 21.67 20.44
CA GLN A 21 -25.43 22.13 20.71
C GLN A 21 -25.93 21.85 22.14
N LYS A 22 -25.09 21.29 23.04
CA LYS A 22 -25.43 20.96 24.43
C LYS A 22 -26.57 19.93 24.57
N LYS A 23 -26.81 19.12 23.55
CA LYS A 23 -27.73 17.96 23.66
C LYS A 23 -27.09 16.87 24.51
N SER A 24 -27.90 15.98 25.05
CA SER A 24 -27.45 14.75 25.70
C SER A 24 -27.14 13.64 24.68
N ALA A 25 -26.33 12.67 25.08
CA ALA A 25 -26.03 11.50 24.24
C ALA A 25 -27.30 10.70 23.86
N ALA A 26 -28.29 10.65 24.78
CA ALA A 26 -29.55 9.95 24.54
C ALA A 26 -30.43 10.68 23.50
N GLU A 27 -30.47 12.01 23.53
CA GLU A 27 -31.17 12.81 22.50
C GLU A 27 -30.48 12.68 21.14
N ALA A 28 -29.15 12.76 21.12
CA ALA A 28 -28.37 12.55 19.91
C ALA A 28 -28.63 11.17 19.30
N HIS A 29 -28.66 10.11 20.12
CA HIS A 29 -28.97 8.75 19.67
C HIS A 29 -30.38 8.64 19.10
N ARG A 30 -31.41 9.21 19.77
CA ARG A 30 -32.78 9.23 19.27
C ARG A 30 -32.89 9.89 17.90
N ILE A 31 -32.24 11.04 17.72
CA ILE A 31 -32.25 11.76 16.44
C ILE A 31 -31.53 10.95 15.35
N LEU A 32 -30.40 10.31 15.68
CA LEU A 32 -29.67 9.45 14.74
C LEU A 32 -30.50 8.25 14.29
N VAL A 33 -31.18 7.55 15.21
CA VAL A 33 -32.06 6.42 14.87
C VAL A 33 -33.25 6.89 14.03
N GLN A 34 -33.84 8.03 14.35
CA GLN A 34 -34.93 8.60 13.54
C GLN A 34 -34.50 8.95 12.11
N THR A 35 -33.25 9.38 11.94
CA THR A 35 -32.73 9.85 10.64
C THR A 35 -32.14 8.71 9.80
N TYR A 36 -31.41 7.79 10.42
CA TYR A 36 -30.60 6.78 9.75
C TYR A 36 -31.04 5.34 9.99
N GLY A 37 -32.03 5.10 10.86
CA GLY A 37 -32.57 3.77 11.16
C GLY A 37 -31.47 2.80 11.60
N ASP A 38 -31.40 1.66 10.92
CA ASP A 38 -30.44 0.59 11.19
C ASP A 38 -28.97 1.00 10.95
N ASN A 39 -28.73 2.08 10.21
CA ASN A 39 -27.39 2.62 9.97
C ASN A 39 -26.91 3.56 11.10
N ALA A 40 -27.72 3.79 12.14
CA ALA A 40 -27.35 4.63 13.27
C ALA A 40 -26.32 3.96 14.20
N LEU A 41 -25.54 4.79 14.90
CA LEU A 41 -24.65 4.31 15.97
C LEU A 41 -25.47 3.80 17.16
N SER A 42 -24.97 2.76 17.84
CA SER A 42 -25.58 2.26 19.06
C SER A 42 -25.57 3.31 20.17
N ASP A 43 -26.52 3.22 21.11
CA ASP A 43 -26.58 4.10 22.27
C ASP A 43 -25.28 4.09 23.09
N THR A 44 -24.67 2.91 23.28
CA THR A 44 -23.36 2.75 23.92
C THR A 44 -22.26 3.54 23.21
N THR A 45 -22.22 3.44 21.88
CA THR A 45 -21.24 4.19 21.08
C THR A 45 -21.46 5.70 21.23
N CYS A 46 -22.71 6.16 21.18
CA CYS A 46 -23.05 7.57 21.38
C CYS A 46 -22.57 8.08 22.75
N ARG A 47 -22.83 7.33 23.83
CA ARG A 47 -22.38 7.70 25.19
C ARG A 47 -20.86 7.73 25.33
N ASP A 48 -20.16 6.76 24.74
CA ASP A 48 -18.69 6.70 24.77
C ASP A 48 -18.06 7.89 24.03
N TRP A 49 -18.58 8.25 22.86
CA TRP A 49 -18.12 9.44 22.12
C TRP A 49 -18.38 10.72 22.91
N PHE A 50 -19.55 10.86 23.53
CA PHE A 50 -19.82 12.00 24.42
C PHE A 50 -18.87 12.06 25.62
N ARG A 51 -18.43 10.91 26.15
CA ARG A 51 -17.40 10.86 27.20
C ARG A 51 -16.06 11.36 26.68
N ARG A 52 -15.66 10.97 25.46
CA ARG A 52 -14.43 11.46 24.80
C ARG A 52 -14.46 12.98 24.58
N PHE A 53 -15.57 13.51 24.05
CA PHE A 53 -15.73 14.95 23.83
C PHE A 53 -15.66 15.77 25.12
N LYS A 54 -16.19 15.24 26.24
CA LYS A 54 -16.03 15.88 27.58
C LYS A 54 -14.57 15.92 28.05
N ASN A 55 -13.74 14.99 27.60
CA ASN A 55 -12.31 14.93 27.88
C ASN A 55 -11.47 15.69 26.84
N ASN A 56 -12.10 16.55 26.02
CA ASN A 56 -11.47 17.32 24.94
C ASN A 56 -10.82 16.45 23.84
N ASP A 57 -11.27 15.20 23.67
CA ASP A 57 -10.84 14.33 22.57
C ASP A 57 -11.85 14.40 21.41
N PHE A 58 -11.53 15.23 20.41
CA PHE A 58 -12.38 15.51 19.24
C PHE A 58 -11.95 14.76 17.98
N GLU A 59 -10.99 13.84 18.08
CA GLU A 59 -10.51 13.03 16.95
C GLU A 59 -11.57 11.99 16.56
N LEU A 60 -12.14 12.14 15.37
CA LEU A 60 -13.26 11.32 14.89
C LEU A 60 -12.82 9.97 14.30
N GLU A 61 -11.54 9.83 13.97
CA GLU A 61 -10.97 8.61 13.42
C GLU A 61 -10.65 7.59 14.52
N ASP A 62 -10.61 6.32 14.13
CA ASP A 62 -10.08 5.29 15.02
C ASP A 62 -8.57 5.51 15.15
N LYS A 63 -8.08 5.65 16.37
CA LYS A 63 -6.64 5.61 16.63
C LYS A 63 -6.07 4.28 16.13
N GLU A 64 -4.80 4.29 15.72
CA GLU A 64 -4.09 3.06 15.42
C GLU A 64 -4.26 2.08 16.57
N ARG A 65 -4.83 0.92 16.25
CA ARG A 65 -5.01 -0.13 17.24
C ARG A 65 -3.65 -0.76 17.48
N SER A 66 -3.30 -0.96 18.74
CA SER A 66 -2.18 -1.81 19.12
C SER A 66 -2.43 -3.20 18.54
N GLY A 67 -1.77 -3.51 17.42
CA GLY A 67 -1.80 -4.83 16.83
C GLY A 67 -1.21 -5.87 17.78
N ALA A 68 -1.30 -7.15 17.41
CA ALA A 68 -0.58 -8.19 18.11
C ALA A 68 0.93 -7.82 18.15
N PRO A 69 1.61 -7.96 19.29
CA PRO A 69 3.02 -7.64 19.40
C PRO A 69 3.83 -8.44 18.38
N LYS A 70 4.80 -7.79 17.73
CA LYS A 70 5.71 -8.47 16.79
C LYS A 70 6.49 -9.53 17.57
N LYS A 71 6.56 -10.76 17.03
CA LYS A 71 7.30 -11.87 17.64
C LYS A 71 8.83 -11.68 17.61
N PHE A 72 9.33 -10.93 16.63
CA PHE A 72 10.73 -10.53 16.48
C PHE A 72 10.79 -9.16 15.80
N GLN A 73 11.92 -8.45 15.94
CA GLN A 73 12.11 -7.14 15.29
C GLN A 73 12.62 -7.29 13.86
N ASP A 74 12.20 -6.38 12.98
CA ASP A 74 12.64 -6.40 11.57
C ASP A 74 14.19 -6.31 11.45
N LYS A 75 14.85 -5.62 12.39
CA LYS A 75 16.31 -5.51 12.48
C LYS A 75 17.01 -6.86 12.73
N GLU A 76 16.40 -7.74 13.50
CA GLU A 76 16.96 -9.08 13.77
C GLU A 76 16.96 -9.92 12.49
N LEU A 77 15.89 -9.84 11.71
CA LEU A 77 15.81 -10.50 10.41
C LEU A 77 16.78 -9.88 9.38
N GLU A 78 16.92 -8.55 9.36
CA GLU A 78 17.92 -7.90 8.50
C GLU A 78 19.35 -8.37 8.80
N GLN A 79 19.71 -8.48 10.09
CA GLN A 79 21.04 -8.96 10.48
C GLN A 79 21.34 -10.39 10.00
N LEU A 80 20.36 -11.30 10.11
CA LEU A 80 20.52 -12.67 9.62
C LEU A 80 20.76 -12.72 8.10
N LEU A 81 20.09 -11.85 7.35
CA LEU A 81 20.25 -11.77 5.90
C LEU A 81 21.54 -11.06 5.48
N ASP A 82 22.03 -10.12 6.29
CA ASP A 82 23.33 -9.48 6.09
C ASP A 82 24.48 -10.47 6.36
N GLU A 83 24.30 -11.42 7.30
CA GLU A 83 25.25 -12.50 7.60
C GLU A 83 25.28 -13.60 6.53
N ASP A 84 24.11 -14.14 6.18
CA ASP A 84 23.98 -15.12 5.11
C ASP A 84 22.69 -14.89 4.31
N PRO A 85 22.80 -14.27 3.11
CA PRO A 85 21.64 -13.99 2.28
C PRO A 85 21.03 -15.25 1.64
N SER A 86 21.67 -16.43 1.73
CA SER A 86 21.19 -17.67 1.11
C SER A 86 20.28 -18.52 2.00
N GLN A 87 20.04 -18.10 3.24
CA GLN A 87 19.24 -18.85 4.22
C GLN A 87 17.82 -19.14 3.72
N THR A 88 17.34 -20.34 4.02
CA THR A 88 15.98 -20.76 3.70
C THR A 88 14.97 -20.22 4.73
N LEU A 89 13.69 -20.20 4.36
CA LEU A 89 12.61 -19.80 5.28
C LEU A 89 12.55 -20.68 6.53
N SER A 90 12.89 -21.97 6.40
CA SER A 90 12.90 -22.93 7.49
C SER A 90 14.01 -22.65 8.50
N GLU A 91 15.21 -22.33 8.02
CA GLU A 91 16.35 -21.96 8.87
C GLU A 91 16.09 -20.65 9.61
N LEU A 92 15.60 -19.62 8.91
CA LEU A 92 15.19 -18.36 9.51
C LEU A 92 14.08 -18.57 10.56
N GLY A 93 13.11 -19.42 10.27
CA GLY A 93 12.03 -19.77 11.20
C GLY A 93 12.54 -20.46 12.47
N LYS A 94 13.49 -21.38 12.34
CA LYS A 94 14.14 -22.04 13.47
C LYS A 94 14.93 -21.06 14.35
N ILE A 95 15.72 -20.17 13.74
CA ILE A 95 16.53 -19.17 14.45
C ILE A 95 15.63 -18.18 15.20
N LEU A 96 14.60 -17.66 14.52
CA LEU A 96 13.67 -16.67 15.08
C LEU A 96 12.54 -17.29 15.91
N GLN A 97 12.49 -18.61 16.04
CA GLN A 97 11.45 -19.37 16.75
C GLN A 97 10.02 -19.03 16.29
N VAL A 98 9.84 -18.87 14.99
CA VAL A 98 8.55 -18.58 14.35
C VAL A 98 8.29 -19.52 13.19
N ASP A 99 7.03 -19.59 12.77
CA ASP A 99 6.67 -20.33 11.57
C ASP A 99 7.19 -19.65 10.29
N GLU A 100 7.47 -20.46 9.28
CA GLU A 100 7.97 -20.02 7.98
C GLU A 100 7.05 -19.00 7.29
N SER A 101 5.73 -19.09 7.52
CA SER A 101 4.77 -18.16 6.93
C SER A 101 4.88 -16.75 7.53
N THR A 102 5.22 -16.65 8.81
CA THR A 102 5.50 -15.37 9.49
C THR A 102 6.78 -14.76 8.92
N VAL A 103 7.85 -15.53 8.74
CA VAL A 103 9.09 -15.06 8.09
C VAL A 103 8.80 -14.57 6.67
N SER A 104 8.08 -15.35 5.87
CA SER A 104 7.72 -15.00 4.49
C SER A 104 6.93 -13.69 4.39
N LYS A 105 5.92 -13.50 5.26
CA LYS A 105 5.15 -12.25 5.32
C LYS A 105 6.03 -11.06 5.68
N ARG A 106 6.98 -11.24 6.60
CA ARG A 106 7.90 -10.17 7.04
C ARG A 106 8.89 -9.80 5.94
N LEU A 107 9.51 -10.78 5.28
CA LEU A 107 10.39 -10.55 4.14
C LEU A 107 9.70 -9.76 3.03
N LYS A 108 8.44 -10.11 2.69
CA LYS A 108 7.63 -9.35 1.74
C LYS A 108 7.37 -7.92 2.21
N GLY A 109 7.05 -7.72 3.49
CA GLY A 109 6.87 -6.40 4.08
C GLY A 109 8.13 -5.53 4.02
N LEU A 110 9.32 -6.14 4.07
CA LEU A 110 10.61 -5.49 3.89
C LEU A 110 11.01 -5.30 2.41
N GLY A 111 10.19 -5.78 1.47
CA GLY A 111 10.52 -5.74 0.05
C GLY A 111 11.68 -6.66 -0.33
N MET A 112 11.95 -7.71 0.44
CA MET A 112 12.96 -8.72 0.10
C MET A 112 12.41 -9.70 -0.93
N ILE A 113 13.23 -10.03 -1.93
CA ILE A 113 12.93 -11.02 -2.96
C ILE A 113 14.08 -12.01 -3.09
N GLN A 114 13.77 -13.25 -3.49
CA GLN A 114 14.80 -14.23 -3.73
C GLN A 114 15.27 -14.16 -5.19
N LYS A 115 16.57 -13.95 -5.41
CA LYS A 115 17.23 -14.01 -6.73
C LYS A 115 18.37 -15.01 -6.68
N GLN A 116 18.31 -16.05 -7.51
CA GLN A 116 19.33 -17.10 -7.59
C GLN A 116 19.71 -17.67 -6.20
N GLY A 117 18.70 -17.96 -5.36
CA GLY A 117 18.90 -18.49 -4.01
C GLY A 117 19.21 -17.45 -2.92
N HIS A 118 19.48 -16.19 -3.27
CA HIS A 118 19.83 -15.15 -2.32
C HIS A 118 18.67 -14.18 -2.07
N TRP A 119 18.41 -13.83 -0.82
CA TRP A 119 17.53 -12.75 -0.43
C TRP A 119 18.19 -11.41 -0.72
N VAL A 120 17.58 -10.66 -1.62
CA VAL A 120 18.02 -9.31 -1.96
C VAL A 120 16.86 -8.34 -1.78
N PRO A 121 17.13 -7.14 -1.25
CA PRO A 121 16.13 -6.09 -1.24
C PRO A 121 15.76 -5.74 -2.69
N HIS A 122 14.47 -5.52 -2.95
CA HIS A 122 14.00 -5.09 -4.25
C HIS A 122 14.68 -3.78 -4.70
N VAL A 123 14.99 -2.91 -3.74
CA VAL A 123 15.82 -1.71 -3.92
C VAL A 123 16.97 -1.76 -2.91
N ALA A 124 18.21 -1.92 -3.38
CA ALA A 124 19.36 -1.99 -2.49
C ALA A 124 19.60 -0.66 -1.75
N LYS A 125 19.99 -0.74 -0.46
CA LYS A 125 20.29 0.43 0.39
C LYS A 125 21.26 1.42 -0.31
N PRO A 126 22.37 1.00 -0.94
CA PRO A 126 23.26 1.91 -1.67
C PRO A 126 22.60 2.63 -2.84
N VAL A 127 21.72 1.93 -3.58
CA VAL A 127 20.99 2.50 -4.72
C VAL A 127 20.02 3.57 -4.26
N LYS A 128 19.32 3.33 -3.14
CA LYS A 128 18.39 4.32 -2.55
C LYS A 128 19.14 5.59 -2.12
N THR A 129 20.24 5.44 -1.38
CA THR A 129 21.07 6.59 -0.94
C THR A 129 21.66 7.36 -2.12
N TYR A 130 22.05 6.66 -3.19
CA TYR A 130 22.53 7.31 -4.41
C TYR A 130 21.42 8.10 -5.13
N LEU A 131 20.21 7.54 -5.25
CA LEU A 131 19.06 8.25 -5.83
C LEU A 131 18.65 9.49 -5.02
N GLU A 132 18.72 9.40 -3.69
CA GLU A 132 18.50 10.54 -2.78
C GLU A 132 19.56 11.63 -3.00
N THR A 133 20.83 11.25 -3.18
CA THR A 133 21.93 12.18 -3.50
C THR A 133 21.70 12.90 -4.84
N LEU A 134 21.18 12.18 -5.84
CA LEU A 134 20.81 12.73 -7.14
C LEU A 134 19.53 13.58 -7.09
N LYS A 135 18.79 13.58 -5.96
CA LYS A 135 17.48 14.22 -5.78
C LYS A 135 16.44 13.76 -6.80
N TRP A 136 16.53 12.50 -7.23
CA TRP A 136 15.55 11.91 -8.13
C TRP A 136 14.36 11.37 -7.33
N GLU A 137 13.15 11.74 -7.76
CA GLU A 137 11.93 11.18 -7.19
C GLU A 137 11.74 9.74 -7.67
N VAL A 138 11.61 8.81 -6.73
CA VAL A 138 11.32 7.40 -7.04
C VAL A 138 9.81 7.20 -7.06
N LEU A 139 9.25 7.04 -8.26
CA LEU A 139 7.82 6.79 -8.43
C LEU A 139 7.43 5.44 -7.81
N PRO A 140 6.34 5.35 -7.02
CA PRO A 140 5.89 4.10 -6.44
C PRO A 140 5.52 3.11 -7.55
N HIS A 141 5.99 1.86 -7.42
CA HIS A 141 5.71 0.79 -8.37
C HIS A 141 5.28 -0.48 -7.63
N PRO A 142 4.06 -1.00 -7.86
CA PRO A 142 3.59 -2.22 -7.22
C PRO A 142 4.37 -3.47 -7.68
N PRO A 143 4.54 -4.48 -6.80
CA PRO A 143 5.14 -5.75 -7.17
C PRO A 143 4.42 -6.41 -8.34
N TYR A 144 5.17 -7.13 -9.19
CA TYR A 144 4.64 -7.92 -10.31
C TYR A 144 3.73 -7.15 -11.28
N SER A 145 4.02 -5.88 -11.56
CA SER A 145 3.16 -5.05 -12.43
C SER A 145 3.84 -4.64 -13.74
N PRO A 146 4.21 -5.60 -14.62
CA PRO A 146 4.88 -5.29 -15.90
C PRO A 146 3.96 -4.55 -16.88
N ASP A 147 2.64 -4.64 -16.69
CA ASP A 147 1.60 -3.95 -17.45
C ASP A 147 1.57 -2.44 -17.20
N ILE A 148 2.26 -1.92 -16.19
CA ILE A 148 2.41 -0.47 -15.97
C ILE A 148 3.88 -0.01 -16.07
N ALA A 149 4.81 -0.89 -16.44
CA ALA A 149 6.20 -0.55 -16.69
C ALA A 149 6.41 -0.24 -18.18
N PRO A 150 6.67 1.03 -18.59
CA PRO A 150 6.82 1.38 -20.01
C PRO A 150 7.92 0.60 -20.72
N SER A 151 8.98 0.25 -19.99
CA SER A 151 10.05 -0.60 -20.51
C SER A 151 9.51 -1.98 -20.89
N ASP A 152 8.66 -2.60 -20.07
CA ASP A 152 8.15 -3.95 -20.32
C ASP A 152 7.05 -3.95 -21.37
N PHE A 153 5.95 -3.21 -21.15
CA PHE A 153 4.76 -3.31 -22.01
C PHE A 153 4.95 -2.67 -23.39
N HIS A 154 5.93 -1.78 -23.56
CA HIS A 154 6.14 -1.01 -24.80
C HIS A 154 7.52 -1.23 -25.42
N LEU A 155 8.60 -0.91 -24.70
CA LEU A 155 9.96 -0.97 -25.27
C LEU A 155 10.39 -2.42 -25.58
N PHE A 156 10.43 -3.28 -24.56
CA PHE A 156 10.84 -4.68 -24.68
C PHE A 156 9.82 -5.50 -25.46
N ARG A 157 8.52 -5.19 -25.34
CA ARG A 157 7.49 -5.81 -26.19
C ARG A 157 7.72 -5.57 -27.68
N SER A 158 8.21 -4.39 -28.06
CA SER A 158 8.54 -4.03 -29.46
C SER A 158 9.88 -4.62 -29.93
N MET A 159 10.72 -5.05 -28.98
CA MET A 159 12.03 -5.63 -29.22
C MET A 159 11.91 -7.13 -29.54
N ALA A 160 11.32 -7.45 -30.70
CA ALA A 160 11.00 -8.82 -31.10
C ALA A 160 12.23 -9.63 -31.59
N HIS A 161 13.14 -10.07 -30.70
CA HIS A 161 14.16 -11.13 -30.93
C HIS A 161 15.61 -10.74 -31.32
N GLY A 162 16.04 -9.48 -31.19
CA GLY A 162 17.46 -9.13 -31.36
C GLY A 162 18.21 -9.02 -30.03
N LEU A 163 18.98 -10.03 -29.62
CA LEU A 163 19.75 -10.02 -28.37
C LEU A 163 21.26 -9.80 -28.55
N ALA A 164 21.70 -9.39 -29.75
CA ALA A 164 23.10 -9.02 -29.98
C ALA A 164 23.32 -7.54 -29.64
N GLN A 165 24.36 -7.22 -28.86
CA GLN A 165 24.66 -5.86 -28.39
C GLN A 165 24.70 -4.82 -29.52
N LYS A 166 25.30 -5.17 -30.67
CA LYS A 166 25.38 -4.29 -31.86
C LYS A 166 24.03 -3.99 -32.51
N TRP A 167 23.04 -4.84 -32.30
CA TRP A 167 21.69 -4.65 -32.86
C TRP A 167 20.87 -3.66 -32.05
N ILE A 168 21.08 -3.60 -30.72
CA ILE A 168 20.31 -2.73 -29.82
C ILE A 168 20.49 -1.26 -30.20
N ASP A 169 21.73 -0.81 -30.41
CA ASP A 169 22.01 0.59 -30.77
C ASP A 169 21.35 0.98 -32.08
N SER A 170 21.46 0.11 -33.10
CA SER A 170 20.83 0.30 -34.41
C SER A 170 19.30 0.30 -34.32
N TRP A 171 18.74 -0.57 -33.47
CA TRP A 171 17.30 -0.65 -33.25
C TRP A 171 16.78 0.59 -32.54
N ILE A 172 17.45 1.08 -31.49
CA ILE A 172 17.08 2.32 -30.79
C ILE A 172 17.14 3.50 -31.76
N ALA A 173 18.21 3.62 -32.54
CA ALA A 173 18.36 4.68 -33.54
C ALA A 173 17.29 4.61 -34.65
N SER A 174 16.74 3.43 -34.94
CA SER A 174 15.65 3.27 -35.91
C SER A 174 14.29 3.77 -35.41
N LYS A 175 14.12 4.02 -34.11
CA LYS A 175 12.84 4.47 -33.53
C LYS A 175 12.77 5.98 -33.47
N ASP A 176 11.66 6.51 -33.99
CA ASP A 176 11.35 7.92 -33.88
C ASP A 176 11.04 8.34 -32.42
N MET A 177 11.26 9.61 -32.09
CA MET A 177 10.97 10.16 -30.75
C MET A 177 9.51 9.94 -30.34
N SER A 178 8.58 9.97 -31.30
CA SER A 178 7.17 9.69 -31.05
C SER A 178 6.93 8.26 -30.53
N PHE A 179 7.77 7.29 -30.88
CA PHE A 179 7.68 5.93 -30.34
C PHE A 179 7.92 5.93 -28.83
N PHE A 180 8.99 6.56 -28.35
CA PHE A 180 9.30 6.63 -26.92
C PHE A 180 8.26 7.46 -26.16
N ARG A 181 7.85 8.60 -26.75
CA ARG A 181 6.81 9.46 -26.18
C ARG A 181 5.50 8.69 -25.98
N ARG A 182 5.05 7.93 -26.99
CA ARG A 182 3.83 7.11 -26.88
C ARG A 182 3.89 6.13 -25.71
N GLY A 183 5.03 5.47 -25.49
CA GLY A 183 5.19 4.53 -24.37
C GLY A 183 4.92 5.16 -23.00
N ILE A 184 5.38 6.40 -22.79
CA ILE A 184 5.16 7.14 -21.55
C ILE A 184 3.73 7.69 -21.47
N HIS A 185 3.22 8.25 -22.56
CA HIS A 185 1.91 8.90 -22.57
C HIS A 185 0.71 7.95 -22.42
N VAL A 186 0.92 6.64 -22.57
CA VAL A 186 -0.11 5.61 -22.34
C VAL A 186 -0.25 5.23 -20.85
N LEU A 187 0.66 5.70 -19.98
CA LEU A 187 0.60 5.41 -18.54
C LEU A 187 -0.73 5.82 -17.87
N PRO A 188 -1.29 7.03 -18.10
CA PRO A 188 -2.55 7.42 -17.47
C PRO A 188 -3.71 6.48 -17.81
N GLU A 189 -3.83 6.09 -19.09
CA GLU A 189 -4.87 5.15 -19.55
C GLU A 189 -4.70 3.76 -18.89
N ARG A 190 -3.45 3.31 -18.70
CA ARG A 190 -3.15 2.05 -18.02
C ARG A 190 -3.45 2.11 -16.53
N TRP A 191 -3.12 3.21 -15.85
CA TRP A 191 -3.47 3.40 -14.45
C TRP A 191 -4.98 3.41 -14.23
N GLU A 192 -5.74 4.04 -15.13
CA GLU A 192 -7.21 4.01 -15.10
C GLU A 192 -7.75 2.58 -15.23
N LYS A 193 -7.16 1.76 -16.10
CA LYS A 193 -7.51 0.34 -16.22
C LYS A 193 -7.16 -0.47 -14.97
N VAL A 194 -6.02 -0.21 -14.31
CA VAL A 194 -5.66 -0.87 -13.04
C VAL A 194 -6.72 -0.59 -11.98
N VAL A 195 -7.10 0.68 -11.83
CA VAL A 195 -8.11 1.11 -10.86
C VAL A 195 -9.47 0.49 -11.19
N SER A 196 -9.86 0.50 -12.47
CA SER A 196 -11.13 -0.09 -12.94
C SER A 196 -11.19 -1.61 -12.79
N SER A 197 -10.03 -2.28 -12.68
CA SER A 197 -9.92 -3.73 -12.55
C SER A 197 -9.66 -4.17 -11.11
N ASP A 198 -9.81 -3.28 -10.13
CA ASP A 198 -9.49 -3.54 -8.71
C ASP A 198 -8.09 -4.16 -8.50
N GLY A 199 -7.11 -3.71 -9.30
CA GLY A 199 -5.73 -4.20 -9.24
C GLY A 199 -5.49 -5.54 -9.97
N GLN A 200 -6.47 -6.09 -10.66
CA GLN A 200 -6.28 -7.25 -11.56
C GLN A 200 -5.63 -6.84 -12.88
N TYR A 201 -4.95 -7.79 -13.52
CA TYR A 201 -4.40 -7.59 -14.86
C TYR A 201 -5.49 -7.32 -15.89
N PHE A 202 -5.18 -6.46 -16.87
CA PHE A 202 -6.07 -6.08 -17.95
C PHE A 202 -5.43 -6.33 -19.32
N LYS A 203 -6.26 -6.30 -20.37
CA LYS A 203 -5.82 -6.39 -21.76
C LYS A 203 -5.66 -5.01 -22.41
#